data_AF-A0A2M8L7H4-F1
#
_entry.id   AF-A0A2M8L7H4-F1
#
_cell.length_a   1.000
_cell.length_b   1.000
_cell.length_c   1.000
_cell.angle_alpha   90.00
_cell.angle_beta   90.00
_cell.angle_gamma   90.00
#
_symmetry.space_group_name_H-M   'P 1'
#
loop_
_entity.id
_entity.type
_entity.pdbx_description
1 polymer ?
#
loop_
_entity_poly.entity_id
_entity_poly.type
_entity_poly.pdbx_seq_one_letter_code
_entity_poly.pdbx_strand_id
1 'polypeptide(L)' 'MGFSMFTKKTPPLNDQLLNDLVQAFEELGGWGSVEVYVQNGKVTQITKRAIKKTNHQLQINS' A
#
# COMPACT_ATOMS: atom_id res chain seq x y z
N MET A 1 42.73 14.12 7.95
CA MET A 1 41.68 13.09 8.15
C MET A 1 40.33 13.79 8.07
N GLY A 2 39.66 13.73 6.91
CA GLY A 2 38.39 14.43 6.69
C GLY A 2 37.23 13.45 6.79
N PHE A 3 36.30 13.70 7.71
CA PHE A 3 35.02 13.00 7.76
C PHE A 3 34.16 13.45 6.58
N SER A 4 34.02 12.60 5.56
CA SER A 4 33.03 12.80 4.51
C SER A 4 31.65 12.51 5.07
N MET A 5 30.83 13.56 5.21
CA MET A 5 29.44 13.44 5.60
C MET A 5 28.65 12.86 4.42
N PHE A 6 28.20 11.61 4.53
CA PHE A 6 27.29 11.02 3.56
C PHE A 6 25.94 11.73 3.63
N THR A 7 25.69 12.66 2.71
CA THR A 7 24.35 13.24 2.54
C THR A 7 23.45 12.17 1.93
N LYS A 8 22.48 11.65 2.70
CA LYS A 8 21.47 10.71 2.19
C LYS A 8 20.58 11.43 1.17
N LYS A 9 20.96 11.40 -0.11
CA LYS A 9 20.06 11.80 -1.20
C LYS A 9 19.00 10.71 -1.35
N THR A 10 17.78 10.98 -0.90
CA THR A 10 16.63 10.16 -1.29
C THR A 10 16.47 10.26 -2.80
N PRO A 11 16.42 9.14 -3.52
CA PRO A 11 16.10 9.19 -4.95
C PRO A 11 14.74 9.85 -5.14
N PRO A 12 14.53 10.54 -6.28
CA PRO A 12 13.23 11.12 -6.60
C PRO A 12 12.16 10.04 -6.52
N LEU A 13 11.06 10.37 -5.85
CA LEU A 13 9.92 9.47 -5.67
C LEU A 13 9.32 9.17 -7.05
N ASN A 14 8.98 7.91 -7.31
CA ASN A 14 8.40 7.51 -8.60
C ASN A 14 6.90 7.85 -8.62
N ASP A 15 6.52 8.87 -9.38
CA ASP A 15 5.13 9.31 -9.52
C ASP A 15 4.20 8.20 -10.03
N GLN A 16 4.70 7.29 -10.87
CA GLN A 16 3.90 6.15 -11.33
C GLN A 16 3.51 5.23 -10.17
N LEU A 17 4.44 4.96 -9.26
CA LEU A 17 4.17 4.11 -8.10
C LEU A 17 3.14 4.77 -7.16
N LEU A 18 3.22 6.08 -6.98
CA LEU A 18 2.22 6.81 -6.20
C LEU A 18 0.84 6.71 -6.85
N ASN A 19 0.74 6.89 -8.16
CA ASN A 19 -0.52 6.76 -8.88
C ASN A 19 -1.09 5.34 -8.79
N ASP A 20 -0.25 4.31 -8.93
CA ASP A 20 -0.67 2.91 -8.80
C ASP A 20 -1.20 2.61 -7.39
N LEU A 21 -0.57 3.18 -6.35
CA LEU A 21 -1.03 3.04 -4.97
C LEU A 21 -2.35 3.77 -4.73
N VAL A 22 -2.49 5.02 -5.19
CA VAL A 22 -3.74 5.79 -5.08
C VAL A 22 -4.87 5.03 -5.76
N GLN A 23 -4.66 4.57 -6.99
CA GLN A 23 -5.63 3.77 -7.72
C GLN A 23 -5.99 2.49 -6.96
N ALA A 24 -5.00 1.76 -6.42
CA ALA A 24 -5.26 0.55 -5.64
C ALA A 24 -6.12 0.81 -4.38
N PHE A 25 -5.93 1.95 -3.72
CA PHE A 25 -6.76 2.35 -2.57
C PHE A 25 -8.17 2.75 -2.99
N GLU A 26 -8.34 3.50 -4.09
CA GLU A 26 -9.65 3.87 -4.62
C GLU A 26 -10.47 2.63 -5.02
N GLU A 27 -9.81 1.66 -5.66
CA GLU A 27 -10.42 0.41 -6.11
C GLU A 27 -10.87 -0.51 -4.95
N LEU A 28 -10.36 -0.32 -3.73
CA LEU A 28 -10.87 -1.06 -2.56
C LEU A 28 -12.33 -0.69 -2.24
N GLY A 29 -12.77 0.54 -2.56
CA GLY A 29 -14.16 0.98 -2.44
C GLY A 29 -14.77 0.81 -1.03
N GLY A 30 -13.94 0.72 0.01
CA GLY A 30 -14.38 0.39 1.37
C GLY A 30 -13.28 -0.22 2.22
N TRP A 31 -13.60 -1.33 2.91
CA TRP A 31 -12.63 -2.02 3.78
C TRP A 31 -11.74 -2.93 2.96
N GLY A 32 -10.49 -3.10 3.39
CA GLY A 32 -9.57 -4.00 2.71
C GLY A 32 -8.13 -3.82 3.15
N SER A 33 -7.24 -4.44 2.41
CA SER A 33 -5.80 -4.24 2.52
C SER A 33 -5.17 -4.05 1.14
N VAL A 34 -4.10 -3.25 1.10
CA VAL A 34 -3.17 -3.17 -0.02
C VAL A 34 -1.83 -3.70 0.49
N GLU A 35 -1.24 -4.64 -0.23
CA GLU A 35 0.04 -5.26 0.06
C GLU A 35 1.01 -4.92 -1.08
N VAL A 36 2.19 -4.43 -0.73
CA VAL A 36 3.20 -3.98 -1.70
C VAL A 36 4.44 -4.86 -1.58
N TYR A 37 4.81 -5.51 -2.67
CA TYR A 37 6.01 -6.33 -2.75
C TYR A 37 7.14 -5.55 -3.42
N VAL A 38 8.28 -5.47 -2.73
CA VAL A 38 9.47 -4.77 -3.19
C VAL A 38 10.61 -5.77 -3.38
N GLN A 39 11.23 -5.78 -4.55
CA GLN A 39 12.45 -6.53 -4.83
C GLN A 39 13.47 -5.64 -5.53
N ASN A 40 14.74 -5.75 -5.15
CA ASN A 40 15.84 -4.95 -5.73
C ASN A 40 15.55 -3.43 -5.76
N GLY A 41 14.90 -2.92 -4.72
CA GLY A 41 14.53 -1.50 -4.61
C GLY A 41 13.40 -1.05 -5.56
N LYS A 42 12.71 -1.99 -6.21
CA LYS A 42 11.58 -1.71 -7.10
C LYS A 42 10.33 -2.45 -6.62
N VAL A 43 9.19 -1.80 -6.75
CA VAL A 43 7.90 -2.47 -6.55
C VAL A 43 7.68 -3.42 -7.70
N THR A 44 7.43 -4.69 -7.39
CA THR A 44 7.23 -5.75 -8.38
C THR A 44 5.79 -6.22 -8.44
N GLN A 45 5.03 -6.01 -7.36
CA GLN A 45 3.64 -6.42 -7.28
C GLN A 45 2.90 -5.57 -6.23
N ILE A 46 1.66 -5.21 -6.57
CA ILE A 46 0.70 -4.64 -5.63
C ILE A 46 -0.50 -5.60 -5.63
N THR A 47 -0.81 -6.14 -4.45
CA THR A 47 -1.99 -6.98 -4.24
C THR A 47 -3.02 -6.18 -3.44
N LYS A 48 -4.28 -6.27 -3.84
CA LYS A 48 -5.40 -5.63 -3.14
C LYS A 48 -6.40 -6.70 -2.70
N ARG A 49 -6.90 -6.57 -1.48
CA ARG A 49 -7.94 -7.43 -0.92
C ARG A 49 -9.09 -6.57 -0.43
N ALA A 50 -10.14 -6.46 -1.22
CA ALA A 50 -11.38 -5.82 -0.81
C ALA A 50 -12.13 -6.72 0.19
N ILE A 51 -12.58 -6.13 1.29
CA ILE A 51 -13.33 -6.77 2.36
C ILE A 51 -14.70 -6.10 2.39
N LYS A 52 -15.74 -6.86 2.02
CA LYS A 52 -17.12 -6.43 2.18
C LYS A 52 -17.64 -6.95 3.51
N LYS A 53 -17.91 -6.07 4.47
CA LYS A 53 -18.63 -6.43 5.69
C LYS A 53 -20.07 -6.77 5.31
N THR A 54 -20.50 -7.99 5.56
CA THR A 54 -21.91 -8.39 5.47
C THR A 54 -22.61 -8.03 6.77
N ASN A 55 -23.87 -7.63 6.68
CA ASN A 55 -24.67 -7.28 7.84
C ASN A 55 -25.07 -8.59 8.55
N HIS A 56 -24.20 -9.10 9.42
CA HIS A 56 -24.59 -10.13 10.36
C HIS A 56 -25.35 -9.44 11.49
N GLN A 57 -26.65 -9.23 11.30
CA GLN A 57 -27.54 -9.20 12.45
C GLN A 57 -27.33 -10.55 13.14
N LEU A 58 -26.62 -10.56 14.26
CA LEU A 58 -26.59 -11.69 15.16
C LEU A 58 -28.06 -11.95 15.50
N GLN A 59 -28.65 -13.03 14.99
CA GLN A 59 -29.95 -13.48 15.46
C GLN A 59 -29.75 -13.88 16.92
N ILE A 60 -30.00 -12.92 17.81
CA ILE A 60 -30.20 -13.17 19.23
C ILE A 60 -31.57 -13.84 19.31
N ASN A 61 -31.58 -15.17 19.23
CA ASN A 61 -32.76 -15.95 19.57
C ASN A 61 -33.10 -15.62 21.03
N SER A 62 -34.20 -14.89 21.21
CA SER A 62 -34.77 -14.54 22.52
C SER A 62 -35.66 -15.67 23.03
#